data_AF-A0A9W8EIB8-F1
#
_entry.id   AF-A0A9W8EIB8-F1
#
_cell.length_a   1.000
_cell.length_b   1.000
_cell.length_c   1.000
_cell.angle_alpha   90.00
_cell.angle_beta   90.00
_cell.angle_gamma   90.00
#
_symmetry.space_group_name_H-M   'P 1'
#
loop_
_entity.id
_entity.type
_entity.pdbx_description
1 polymer ?
#
loop_
_entity_poly.entity_id
_entity_poly.type
_entity_poly.pdbx_seq_one_letter_code
_entity_poly.pdbx_strand_id
1 'polypeptide(L)'
;MLGAAGRRIAELVPRAIGSSGRGFSTRAATGYQARLSQHYHNTLRDDLMILQYVPPSVRARQEDIEQAQLQAMKDNAGGTPPSAQRQRQKMRPLRPAQAESAAHNTAYVDKVTVHIRCREALNNKHHLLSSLMALQVIAGQRAEVVKAKNDAAPWKLRKGMPIAAKVELTGDRMYEFLDKLVEVVLPRMKEYSGLRMDAGDGSGSFTLGFDNTAIGLFPEMEMVYDMFPLVTGFAVNISTTAGRNPAGRLLLSGLNVPFLHARKVKDESFML
;
A
#
# COMPACT_ATOMS: atom_id res chain seq x y z
N MET A 1 7.42 -47.01 1.78
CA MET A 1 6.54 -46.11 1.01
C MET A 1 6.36 -44.80 1.80
N LEU A 2 7.42 -44.00 1.94
CA LEU A 2 7.40 -42.74 2.68
C LEU A 2 7.44 -41.58 1.67
N GLY A 3 6.41 -40.75 1.69
CA GLY A 3 6.16 -39.68 0.72
C GLY A 3 7.16 -38.53 0.82
N ALA A 4 7.66 -38.12 -0.35
CA ALA A 4 8.50 -36.95 -0.55
C ALA A 4 7.70 -35.66 -0.34
N ALA A 5 7.70 -35.13 0.89
CA ALA A 5 7.26 -33.78 1.19
C ALA A 5 8.41 -32.78 0.92
N GLY A 6 8.71 -32.56 -0.35
CA GLY A 6 9.62 -31.50 -0.80
C GLY A 6 9.02 -30.14 -0.51
N ARG A 7 9.42 -29.53 0.62
CA ARG A 7 9.15 -28.13 0.94
C ARG A 7 9.81 -27.25 -0.14
N ARG A 8 8.99 -26.68 -1.02
CA ARG A 8 9.41 -25.59 -1.92
C ARG A 8 9.71 -24.37 -1.06
N ILE A 9 10.97 -24.22 -0.69
CA ILE A 9 11.54 -22.92 -0.34
C ILE A 9 11.49 -22.11 -1.64
N ALA A 10 10.64 -21.10 -1.68
CA ALA A 10 10.63 -20.15 -2.78
C ALA A 10 11.99 -19.45 -2.77
N GLU A 11 12.88 -19.86 -3.66
CA GLU A 11 14.11 -19.15 -3.97
C GLU A 11 13.74 -17.70 -4.33
N LEU A 12 14.14 -16.78 -3.46
CA LEU A 12 14.31 -15.37 -3.79
C LEU A 12 15.41 -15.30 -4.85
N VAL A 13 15.04 -15.49 -6.12
CA VAL A 13 15.95 -15.30 -7.25
C VAL A 13 16.36 -13.82 -7.25
N PRO A 14 17.64 -13.49 -7.05
CA PRO A 14 18.10 -12.11 -7.20
C PRO A 14 17.85 -11.68 -8.65
N ARG A 15 17.02 -10.65 -8.86
CA ARG A 15 16.87 -10.04 -10.19
C ARG A 15 18.24 -9.50 -10.59
N ALA A 16 18.85 -10.14 -11.58
CA ALA A 16 20.19 -9.81 -12.05
C ALA A 16 20.28 -8.35 -12.49
N ILE A 17 21.08 -7.55 -11.76
CA ILE A 17 21.49 -6.18 -12.10
C ILE A 17 22.77 -6.27 -12.96
N GLY A 18 22.78 -7.16 -13.96
CA GLY A 18 23.90 -7.36 -14.87
C GLY A 18 23.51 -6.94 -16.28
N SER A 19 24.36 -6.16 -16.95
CA SER A 19 24.12 -5.64 -18.32
C SER A 19 23.93 -6.73 -19.39
N SER A 20 24.36 -7.95 -19.09
CA SER A 20 24.31 -9.11 -20.01
C SER A 20 23.16 -10.08 -19.74
N GLY A 21 22.34 -9.86 -18.71
CA GLY A 21 21.23 -10.76 -18.38
C GLY A 21 20.07 -10.64 -19.38
N ARG A 22 19.35 -11.74 -19.67
CA ARG A 22 18.10 -11.69 -20.46
C ARG A 22 16.99 -10.85 -19.80
N GLY A 23 17.14 -10.52 -18.52
CA GLY A 23 16.30 -9.57 -17.77
C GLY A 23 16.85 -8.15 -17.71
N PHE A 24 18.00 -7.87 -18.34
CA PHE A 24 18.54 -6.53 -18.49
C PHE A 24 17.61 -5.73 -19.39
N SER A 25 16.88 -4.82 -18.77
CA SER A 25 16.14 -3.80 -19.52
C SER A 25 17.12 -2.69 -19.85
N THR A 26 17.23 -2.32 -21.13
CA THR A 26 17.90 -1.08 -21.57
C THR A 26 17.18 0.18 -21.07
N ARG A 27 16.13 0.05 -20.25
CA ARG A 27 15.66 1.12 -19.38
C ARG A 27 16.81 1.47 -18.44
N ALA A 28 17.64 2.41 -18.89
CA ALA A 28 18.58 3.11 -18.04
C ALA A 28 17.89 3.38 -16.71
N ALA A 29 18.56 3.07 -15.59
CA ALA A 29 18.22 3.70 -14.33
C ALA A 29 18.10 5.19 -14.65
N THR A 30 16.89 5.73 -14.51
CA THR A 30 16.54 7.07 -14.98
C THR A 30 17.61 8.02 -14.48
N GLY A 31 18.30 8.71 -15.41
CA GLY A 31 19.41 9.60 -15.06
C GLY A 31 18.98 10.84 -14.26
N TYR A 32 17.70 10.97 -13.97
CA TYR A 32 17.12 12.04 -13.17
C TYR A 32 16.48 11.44 -11.92
N GLN A 33 16.72 12.09 -10.77
CA GLN A 33 16.09 11.76 -9.50
C GLN A 33 14.73 12.46 -9.41
N ALA A 34 13.73 11.77 -8.89
CA ALA A 34 12.43 12.40 -8.65
C ALA A 34 12.56 13.49 -7.58
N ARG A 35 11.95 14.67 -7.82
CA ARG A 35 11.94 15.80 -6.86
C ARG A 35 11.44 15.38 -5.48
N LEU A 36 10.36 14.61 -5.43
CA LEU A 36 9.78 14.12 -4.18
C LEU A 36 10.70 13.14 -3.44
N SER A 37 11.50 12.36 -4.18
CA SER A 37 12.54 11.49 -3.61
C SER A 37 13.65 12.33 -2.95
N GLN A 38 14.10 13.39 -3.62
CA GLN A 38 15.08 14.33 -3.05
C GLN A 38 14.55 15.04 -1.81
N HIS A 39 13.29 15.51 -1.83
CA HIS A 39 12.63 16.09 -0.66
C HIS A 39 12.61 15.11 0.51
N TYR A 40 12.27 13.84 0.25
CA TYR A 40 12.30 12.81 1.28
C TYR A 40 13.69 12.67 1.91
N HIS A 41 14.74 12.55 1.10
CA HIS A 41 16.10 12.32 1.58
C HIS A 41 16.75 13.54 2.25
N ASN A 42 16.42 14.74 1.82
CA ASN A 42 17.08 15.96 2.28
C ASN A 42 16.44 16.59 3.52
N THR A 43 15.13 16.43 3.71
CA THR A 43 14.38 17.10 4.80
C THR A 43 13.55 16.11 5.60
N LEU A 44 12.58 15.45 4.96
CA LEU A 44 11.59 14.65 5.68
C LEU A 44 12.20 13.51 6.47
N ARG A 45 13.24 12.85 5.97
CA ARG A 45 13.89 11.73 6.65
C ARG A 45 14.39 12.12 8.04
N ASP A 46 15.04 13.28 8.15
CA ASP A 46 15.62 13.75 9.40
C ASP A 46 14.52 14.20 10.37
N ASP A 47 13.50 14.90 9.88
CA ASP A 47 12.33 15.27 10.66
C ASP A 47 11.57 14.04 11.17
N LEU A 48 11.40 13.02 10.32
CA LEU A 48 10.78 11.75 10.66
C LEU A 48 11.56 11.02 11.75
N MET A 49 12.89 11.04 11.66
CA MET A 49 13.76 10.45 12.67
C MET A 49 13.57 11.14 14.03
N ILE A 50 13.54 12.47 14.06
CA ILE A 50 13.37 13.25 15.30
C ILE A 50 11.98 13.01 15.90
N LEU A 51 10.93 13.07 15.09
CA LEU A 51 9.54 12.90 15.55
C LEU A 51 9.24 11.49 16.06
N GLN A 52 9.91 10.48 15.52
CA GLN A 52 9.73 9.08 15.92
C GLN A 52 10.72 8.61 16.99
N TYR A 53 11.68 9.46 17.37
CA TYR A 53 12.70 9.09 18.34
C TYR A 53 12.10 8.84 19.72
N VAL A 54 12.28 7.62 20.22
CA VAL A 54 12.02 7.26 21.62
C VAL A 54 13.38 7.09 22.32
N PRO A 55 13.66 7.74 23.45
CA PRO A 55 14.93 7.57 24.17
C PRO A 55 15.06 6.15 24.75
N PRO A 56 16.29 5.59 24.84
CA PRO A 56 16.50 4.20 25.29
C PRO A 56 15.89 3.88 26.66
N SER A 57 15.87 4.83 27.58
CA SER A 57 15.28 4.65 28.92
C SER A 57 13.78 4.38 28.90
N VAL A 58 13.04 5.05 28.02
CA VAL A 58 11.60 4.84 27.84
C VAL A 58 11.34 3.51 27.14
N ARG A 59 12.22 3.11 26.21
CA ARG A 59 12.14 1.81 25.52
C ARG A 59 12.34 0.64 26.47
N ALA A 60 13.43 0.65 27.24
CA ALA A 60 13.71 -0.40 28.21
C ALA A 60 12.51 -0.62 29.15
N ARG A 61 11.91 0.48 29.63
CA ARG A 61 10.69 0.43 30.45
C ARG A 61 9.49 -0.20 29.71
N GLN A 62 9.32 0.06 28.41
CA GLN A 62 8.24 -0.54 27.61
C GLN A 62 8.48 -2.04 27.39
N GLU A 63 9.72 -2.44 27.11
CA GLU A 63 10.12 -3.83 26.96
C GLU A 63 9.91 -4.61 28.26
N ASP A 64 10.29 -4.03 29.40
CA ASP A 64 10.07 -4.61 30.72
C ASP A 64 8.57 -4.83 30.99
N ILE A 65 7.72 -3.85 30.63
CA ILE A 65 6.26 -3.95 30.76
C ILE A 65 5.71 -5.05 29.84
N GLU A 66 6.16 -5.13 28.59
CA GLU A 66 5.72 -6.16 27.64
C GLU A 66 6.17 -7.55 28.10
N GLN A 67 7.40 -7.70 28.59
CA GLN A 67 7.93 -8.94 29.13
C GLN A 67 7.18 -9.36 30.40
N ALA A 68 6.90 -8.43 31.31
CA ALA A 68 6.11 -8.68 32.51
C ALA A 68 4.67 -9.10 32.18
N GLN A 69 4.05 -8.49 31.17
CA GLN A 69 2.72 -8.89 30.67
C GLN A 69 2.74 -10.29 30.05
N LEU A 70 3.75 -10.59 29.22
CA LEU A 70 3.94 -11.92 28.63
C LEU A 70 4.19 -12.98 29.71
N GLN A 71 4.96 -12.65 30.73
CA GLN A 71 5.24 -13.52 31.87
C GLN A 71 3.97 -13.75 32.69
N ALA A 72 3.23 -12.71 33.06
CA ALA A 72 1.94 -12.83 33.73
C ALA A 72 0.92 -13.65 32.92
N MET A 73 0.90 -13.52 31.59
CA MET A 73 0.07 -14.36 30.72
C MET A 73 0.49 -15.84 30.76
N LYS A 74 1.80 -16.13 30.81
CA LYS A 74 2.32 -17.50 30.93
C LYS A 74 2.03 -18.10 32.30
N ASP A 75 2.21 -17.32 33.37
CA ASP A 75 1.97 -17.75 34.75
C ASP A 75 0.48 -18.06 34.99
N ASN A 76 -0.41 -17.23 34.44
CA ASN A 76 -1.86 -17.47 34.46
C ASN A 76 -2.31 -18.66 33.57
N ALA A 77 -1.48 -19.08 32.61
CA ALA A 77 -1.77 -20.23 31.76
C ALA A 77 -1.46 -21.59 32.44
N GLY A 78 -0.90 -21.59 33.67
CA GLY A 78 -0.49 -22.79 34.40
C GLY A 78 -1.63 -23.68 34.95
N GLY A 79 -2.90 -23.29 34.79
CA GLY A 79 -4.03 -23.98 35.44
C GLY A 79 -4.95 -24.81 34.53
N THR A 80 -4.75 -24.86 33.20
CA THR A 80 -5.67 -25.58 32.30
C THR A 80 -4.89 -26.34 31.22
N PRO A 81 -5.13 -27.66 31.02
CA PRO A 81 -4.41 -28.41 30.00
C PRO A 81 -4.72 -27.88 28.59
N PRO A 82 -3.72 -27.82 27.68
CA PRO A 82 -3.81 -27.12 26.39
C PRO A 82 -4.82 -27.71 25.38
N SER A 83 -5.48 -28.82 25.70
CA SER A 83 -6.37 -29.55 24.79
C SER A 83 -7.79 -28.98 24.74
N ALA A 84 -8.29 -28.37 25.82
CA ALA A 84 -9.68 -27.87 25.89
C ALA A 84 -9.85 -26.43 25.38
N GLN A 85 -8.85 -25.57 25.55
CA GLN A 85 -8.89 -24.14 25.14
C GLN A 85 -8.49 -23.89 23.68
N ARG A 86 -8.06 -24.94 22.97
CA ARG A 86 -7.69 -24.89 21.54
C ARG A 86 -8.88 -24.73 20.60
N GLN A 87 -10.10 -24.57 21.12
CA GLN A 87 -11.26 -24.25 20.32
C GLN A 87 -11.22 -22.77 19.89
N ARG A 88 -10.61 -22.54 18.72
CA ARG A 88 -11.01 -21.50 17.77
C ARG A 88 -10.85 -20.05 18.24
N GLN A 89 -9.86 -19.72 19.07
CA GLN A 89 -9.32 -18.37 19.00
C GLN A 89 -8.61 -18.28 17.65
N LYS A 90 -9.33 -17.80 16.62
CA LYS A 90 -8.78 -17.55 15.27
C LYS A 90 -7.48 -16.80 15.49
N MET A 91 -6.34 -17.49 15.34
CA MET A 91 -5.02 -16.91 15.57
C MET A 91 -4.93 -15.70 14.64
N ARG A 92 -5.04 -14.50 15.21
CA ARG A 92 -4.75 -13.29 14.45
C ARG A 92 -3.30 -13.44 14.00
N PRO A 93 -2.99 -13.22 12.72
CA PRO A 93 -1.60 -13.32 12.26
C PRO A 93 -0.75 -12.42 13.15
N LEU A 94 0.35 -12.99 13.66
CA LEU A 94 1.32 -12.26 14.47
C LEU A 94 1.81 -11.07 13.65
N ARG A 95 1.67 -9.86 14.19
CA ARG A 95 2.30 -8.70 13.57
C ARG A 95 3.81 -8.82 13.75
N PRO A 96 4.61 -8.47 12.72
CA PRO A 96 6.06 -8.44 12.88
C PRO A 96 6.44 -7.54 14.06
N ALA A 97 7.48 -7.93 14.79
CA ALA A 97 8.03 -7.11 15.87
C ALA A 97 8.44 -5.74 15.30
N GLN A 98 8.25 -4.68 16.11
CA GLN A 98 8.47 -3.32 15.67
C GLN A 98 9.97 -3.11 15.41
N ALA A 99 10.32 -2.77 14.18
CA ALA A 99 11.67 -2.39 13.85
C ALA A 99 11.95 -0.98 14.42
N GLU A 100 13.10 -0.81 15.07
CA GLU A 100 13.46 0.39 15.82
C GLU A 100 13.52 1.63 14.92
N SER A 101 12.99 2.78 15.37
CA SER A 101 13.26 4.06 14.72
C SER A 101 14.69 4.49 15.03
N ALA A 102 15.61 4.06 14.18
CA ALA A 102 17.03 4.42 14.19
C ALA A 102 17.39 5.14 12.89
N ALA A 103 18.55 5.81 12.84
CA ALA A 103 19.00 6.56 11.64
C ALA A 103 19.03 5.70 10.36
N HIS A 104 19.25 4.39 10.50
CA HIS A 104 19.29 3.43 9.41
C HIS A 104 17.91 2.83 9.05
N ASN A 105 16.88 3.04 9.89
CA ASN A 105 15.56 2.44 9.75
C ASN A 105 14.44 3.49 9.85
N THR A 106 14.59 4.58 9.09
CA THR A 106 13.53 5.58 8.92
C THR A 106 12.48 5.07 7.93
N ALA A 107 11.21 5.32 8.22
CA ALA A 107 10.12 4.94 7.33
C ALA A 107 10.23 5.63 5.96
N TYR A 108 10.07 4.87 4.88
CA TYR A 108 10.00 5.35 3.50
C TYR A 108 8.88 4.63 2.75
N VAL A 109 8.55 5.10 1.54
CA VAL A 109 7.59 4.44 0.66
C VAL A 109 8.30 3.34 -0.11
N ASP A 110 7.89 2.10 0.08
CA ASP A 110 8.52 0.92 -0.54
C ASP A 110 8.02 0.72 -1.97
N LYS A 111 6.70 0.75 -2.14
CA LYS A 111 6.04 0.56 -3.43
C LYS A 111 4.69 1.23 -3.47
N VAL A 112 4.29 1.61 -4.68
CA VAL A 112 2.92 2.04 -4.98
C VAL A 112 2.32 1.07 -5.98
N THR A 113 1.19 0.48 -5.62
CA THR A 113 0.44 -0.42 -6.48
C THR A 113 -0.85 0.26 -6.93
N VAL A 114 -0.96 0.54 -8.22
CA VAL A 114 -2.18 1.07 -8.81
C VAL A 114 -2.96 -0.10 -9.40
N HIS A 115 -4.23 -0.23 -9.04
CA HIS A 115 -5.09 -1.31 -9.52
C HIS A 115 -6.42 -0.78 -10.02
N ILE A 116 -6.84 -1.30 -11.17
CA ILE A 116 -8.14 -1.03 -11.78
C ILE A 116 -8.91 -2.33 -11.87
N ARG A 117 -10.16 -2.31 -11.41
CA ARG A 117 -11.11 -3.41 -11.60
C ARG A 117 -12.21 -2.94 -12.53
N CYS A 118 -12.27 -3.53 -13.73
CA CYS A 118 -13.33 -3.24 -14.70
C CYS A 118 -14.42 -4.30 -14.58
N ARG A 119 -15.64 -3.90 -14.22
CA ARG A 119 -16.78 -4.82 -14.10
C ARG A 119 -17.29 -5.22 -15.49
N GLU A 120 -17.19 -4.30 -16.45
CA GLU A 120 -17.63 -4.42 -17.83
C GLU A 120 -16.81 -5.46 -18.60
N ALA A 121 -15.58 -5.75 -18.15
CA ALA A 121 -14.72 -6.80 -18.66
C ALA A 121 -15.34 -8.21 -18.57
N LEU A 122 -16.32 -8.42 -17.68
CA LEU A 122 -17.07 -9.67 -17.59
C LEU A 122 -17.97 -9.91 -18.80
N ASN A 123 -18.54 -8.84 -19.36
CA ASN A 123 -19.38 -8.91 -20.55
C ASN A 123 -18.52 -8.94 -21.82
N ASN A 124 -17.54 -8.04 -21.90
CA ASN A 124 -16.64 -7.93 -23.03
C ASN A 124 -15.20 -7.69 -22.59
N LYS A 125 -14.32 -8.65 -22.90
CA LYS A 125 -12.89 -8.63 -22.55
C LYS A 125 -12.14 -7.44 -23.16
N HIS A 126 -12.64 -6.85 -24.25
CA HIS A 126 -12.00 -5.71 -24.91
C HIS A 126 -12.03 -4.45 -24.05
N HIS A 127 -13.02 -4.27 -23.16
CA HIS A 127 -13.06 -3.12 -22.26
C HIS A 127 -11.85 -3.06 -21.30
N LEU A 128 -11.23 -4.20 -21.01
CA LEU A 128 -10.03 -4.26 -20.20
C LEU A 128 -8.82 -3.59 -20.87
N LEU A 129 -8.76 -3.58 -22.21
CA LEU A 129 -7.66 -2.97 -22.96
C LEU A 129 -7.59 -1.46 -22.71
N SER A 130 -8.75 -0.79 -22.61
CA SER A 130 -8.85 0.64 -22.28
C SER A 130 -8.16 0.93 -20.93
N SER A 131 -8.53 0.17 -19.89
CA SER A 131 -7.94 0.32 -18.56
C SER A 131 -6.45 -0.02 -18.51
N LEU A 132 -6.01 -1.02 -19.27
CA LEU A 132 -4.60 -1.40 -19.37
C LEU A 132 -3.76 -0.28 -19.99
N MET A 133 -4.24 0.29 -21.09
CA MET A 133 -3.57 1.39 -21.80
C MET A 133 -3.55 2.66 -20.95
N ALA A 134 -4.65 3.02 -20.29
CA ALA A 134 -4.71 4.16 -19.39
C ALA A 134 -3.66 4.05 -18.26
N LEU A 135 -3.57 2.88 -17.60
CA LEU A 135 -2.53 2.66 -16.59
C LEU A 135 -1.11 2.77 -17.14
N GLN A 136 -0.89 2.28 -18.37
CA GLN A 136 0.43 2.33 -18.99
C GLN A 136 0.83 3.76 -19.35
N VAL A 137 -0.11 4.60 -19.76
CA VAL A 137 0.09 6.02 -20.03
C VAL A 137 0.44 6.77 -18.74
N ILE A 138 -0.37 6.61 -17.67
CA ILE A 138 -0.15 7.29 -16.39
C ILE A 138 1.16 6.85 -15.73
N ALA A 139 1.42 5.53 -15.70
CA ALA A 139 2.51 4.96 -14.93
C ALA A 139 3.84 4.85 -15.71
N GLY A 140 3.84 5.04 -17.03
CA GLY A 140 5.02 4.84 -17.89
C GLY A 140 5.61 3.42 -17.82
N GLN A 141 4.82 2.44 -17.34
CA GLN A 141 5.22 1.07 -17.11
C GLN A 141 4.14 0.12 -17.63
N ARG A 142 4.59 -1.01 -18.19
CA ARG A 142 3.69 -2.04 -18.68
C ARG A 142 2.82 -2.56 -17.54
N ALA A 143 1.50 -2.45 -17.71
CA ALA A 143 0.53 -3.00 -16.79
C ALA A 143 0.40 -4.52 -16.95
N GLU A 144 0.15 -5.18 -15.83
CA GLU A 144 -0.10 -6.62 -15.75
C GLU A 144 -1.61 -6.89 -15.72
N VAL A 145 -2.05 -7.86 -16.52
CA VAL A 145 -3.44 -8.32 -16.50
C VAL A 145 -3.64 -9.26 -15.31
N VAL A 146 -4.57 -8.90 -14.44
CA VAL A 146 -4.98 -9.69 -13.27
C VAL A 146 -6.19 -10.55 -13.63
N LYS A 147 -6.01 -11.86 -13.43
CA LYS A 147 -7.05 -12.87 -13.63
C LYS A 147 -7.81 -13.15 -12.33
N ALA A 148 -9.07 -13.56 -12.45
CA ALA A 148 -9.90 -14.00 -11.33
C ALA A 148 -9.25 -15.17 -10.58
N LYS A 149 -9.10 -15.02 -9.26
CA LYS A 149 -8.62 -16.10 -8.37
C LYS A 149 -9.74 -17.05 -7.93
N ASN A 150 -10.91 -16.49 -7.67
CA ASN A 150 -12.08 -17.20 -7.16
C ASN A 150 -13.19 -17.23 -8.22
N ASP A 151 -14.07 -18.22 -8.11
CA ASP A 151 -15.31 -18.30 -8.87
C ASP A 151 -16.47 -17.85 -7.97
N ALA A 152 -17.37 -17.04 -8.52
CA ALA A 152 -18.56 -16.56 -7.82
C ALA A 152 -19.71 -16.42 -8.83
N ALA A 153 -20.64 -17.37 -8.80
CA ALA A 153 -21.81 -17.41 -9.68
C ALA A 153 -22.68 -16.13 -9.63
N PRO A 154 -22.96 -15.49 -8.45
CA PRO A 154 -23.75 -14.27 -8.41
C PRO A 154 -23.14 -13.10 -9.21
N TRP A 155 -21.81 -13.09 -9.34
CA TRP A 155 -21.08 -12.06 -10.08
C TRP A 155 -20.75 -12.51 -11.51
N LYS A 156 -21.27 -13.65 -11.97
CA LYS A 156 -20.94 -14.28 -13.26
C LYS A 156 -19.42 -14.43 -13.46
N LEU A 157 -18.71 -14.60 -12.34
CA LEU A 157 -17.26 -14.55 -12.28
C LEU A 157 -16.69 -15.96 -12.33
N ARG A 158 -15.97 -16.33 -13.38
CA ARG A 158 -15.27 -17.62 -13.46
C ARG A 158 -13.77 -17.48 -13.19
N LYS A 159 -13.18 -18.49 -12.55
CA LYS A 159 -11.73 -18.53 -12.29
C LYS A 159 -10.92 -18.44 -13.60
N GLY A 160 -9.86 -17.62 -13.59
CA GLY A 160 -8.99 -17.43 -14.75
C GLY A 160 -9.43 -16.36 -15.75
N MET A 161 -10.62 -15.76 -15.60
CA MET A 161 -11.05 -14.65 -16.47
C MET A 161 -10.23 -13.37 -16.21
N PRO A 162 -9.78 -12.64 -17.23
CA PRO A 162 -9.08 -11.37 -17.07
C PRO A 162 -10.08 -10.25 -16.74
N ILE A 163 -9.88 -9.54 -15.63
CA ILE A 163 -10.88 -8.58 -15.10
C ILE A 163 -10.26 -7.27 -14.65
N ALA A 164 -9.01 -7.33 -14.19
CA ALA A 164 -8.34 -6.19 -13.61
C ALA A 164 -6.99 -5.98 -14.30
N ALA A 165 -6.49 -4.77 -14.21
CA ALA A 165 -5.14 -4.41 -14.59
C ALA A 165 -4.45 -3.82 -13.36
N LYS A 166 -3.17 -4.13 -13.17
CA LYS A 166 -2.36 -3.55 -12.09
C LYS A 166 -1.01 -3.09 -12.62
N VAL A 167 -0.45 -2.08 -11.96
CA VAL A 167 0.95 -1.67 -12.11
C VAL A 167 1.55 -1.56 -10.72
N GLU A 168 2.77 -2.08 -10.57
CA GLU A 168 3.57 -1.92 -9.36
C GLU A 168 4.75 -1.01 -9.68
N LEU A 169 4.78 0.15 -9.02
CA LEU A 169 5.81 1.18 -9.16
C LEU A 169 6.76 1.12 -7.96
N THR A 170 8.05 1.22 -8.25
CA THR A 170 9.15 1.26 -7.27
C THR A 170 10.22 2.26 -7.77
N GLY A 171 11.07 2.74 -6.86
CA GLY A 171 12.12 3.72 -7.20
C GLY A 171 11.56 5.08 -7.60
N ASP A 172 12.23 5.78 -8.52
CA ASP A 172 11.87 7.17 -8.88
C ASP A 172 10.47 7.31 -9.48
N ARG A 173 10.03 6.35 -10.30
CA ARG A 173 8.70 6.39 -10.94
C ARG A 173 7.55 6.35 -9.95
N MET A 174 7.78 5.71 -8.80
CA MET A 174 6.81 5.69 -7.71
C MET A 174 6.64 7.08 -7.12
N TYR A 175 7.76 7.79 -6.89
CA TYR A 175 7.75 9.16 -6.38
C TYR A 175 7.18 10.13 -7.41
N GLU A 176 7.48 10.00 -8.70
CA GLU A 176 6.85 10.80 -9.77
C GLU A 176 5.33 10.60 -9.81
N PHE A 177 4.85 9.36 -9.69
CA PHE A 177 3.43 9.09 -9.66
C PHE A 177 2.75 9.72 -8.44
N LEU A 178 3.39 9.62 -7.27
CA LEU A 178 2.87 10.19 -6.04
C LEU A 178 2.86 11.73 -6.09
N ASP A 179 3.89 12.33 -6.67
CA ASP A 179 4.00 13.78 -6.91
C ASP A 179 2.84 14.28 -7.78
N LYS A 180 2.61 13.65 -8.95
CA LYS A 180 1.47 13.97 -9.83
C LYS A 180 0.13 13.79 -9.13
N LEU A 181 0.00 12.72 -8.35
CA LEU A 181 -1.23 12.43 -7.62
C LEU A 181 -1.52 13.55 -6.62
N VAL A 182 -0.55 13.93 -5.80
CA VAL A 182 -0.74 14.89 -4.71
C VAL A 182 -0.80 16.35 -5.19
N GLU A 183 0.08 16.76 -6.10
CA GLU A 183 0.16 18.15 -6.57
C GLU A 183 -0.92 18.49 -7.60
N VAL A 184 -1.30 17.53 -8.47
CA VAL A 184 -2.20 17.80 -9.60
C VAL A 184 -3.57 17.16 -9.42
N VAL A 185 -3.63 15.85 -9.14
CA VAL A 185 -4.89 15.10 -9.18
C VAL A 185 -5.76 15.40 -7.96
N LEU A 186 -5.23 15.25 -6.74
CA LEU A 186 -6.01 15.43 -5.51
C LEU A 186 -6.65 16.82 -5.40
N PRO A 187 -5.97 17.95 -5.70
CA PRO A 187 -6.57 19.27 -5.60
C PRO A 187 -7.64 19.55 -6.67
N ARG A 188 -7.54 18.89 -7.83
CA ARG A 188 -8.52 19.00 -8.92
C ARG A 188 -9.77 18.16 -8.69
N MET A 189 -9.73 17.18 -7.78
CA MET A 189 -10.88 16.34 -7.46
C MET A 189 -11.93 17.12 -6.67
N LYS A 190 -13.16 17.17 -7.20
CA LYS A 190 -14.29 17.87 -6.56
C LYS A 190 -14.71 17.26 -5.21
N GLU A 191 -14.69 15.93 -5.11
CA GLU A 191 -15.26 15.19 -3.97
C GLU A 191 -14.20 14.58 -3.04
N TYR A 192 -12.91 14.86 -3.27
CA TYR A 192 -11.86 14.27 -2.46
C TYR A 192 -11.57 15.13 -1.22
N SER A 193 -12.08 14.69 -0.08
CA SER A 193 -11.89 15.41 1.18
C SER A 193 -10.61 15.00 1.94
N GLY A 194 -9.94 13.91 1.52
CA GLY A 194 -8.72 13.38 2.14
C GLY A 194 -8.87 11.98 2.75
N LEU A 195 -7.76 11.40 3.21
CA LEU A 195 -7.73 10.11 3.90
C LEU A 195 -8.27 10.23 5.33
N ARG A 196 -9.11 9.28 5.77
CA ARG A 196 -9.56 9.23 7.16
C ARG A 196 -8.37 8.96 8.09
N MET A 197 -8.38 9.54 9.30
CA MET A 197 -7.34 9.25 10.31
C MET A 197 -7.27 7.78 10.72
N ASP A 198 -8.41 7.07 10.65
CA ASP A 198 -8.50 5.66 10.99
C ASP A 198 -8.12 4.74 9.81
N ALA A 199 -7.81 5.30 8.64
CA ALA A 199 -7.37 4.51 7.51
C ALA A 199 -6.00 3.87 7.79
N GLY A 200 -5.80 2.68 7.22
CA GLY A 200 -4.56 1.93 7.28
C GLY A 200 -4.79 0.47 7.64
N ASP A 201 -3.92 -0.40 7.13
CA ASP A 201 -4.01 -1.85 7.31
C ASP A 201 -3.46 -2.37 8.65
N GLY A 202 -2.91 -1.47 9.48
CA GLY A 202 -2.27 -1.79 10.75
C GLY A 202 -0.75 -1.94 10.63
N SER A 203 -0.24 -2.14 9.42
CA SER A 203 1.19 -2.29 9.09
C SER A 203 1.81 -1.01 8.51
N GLY A 204 1.02 0.05 8.35
CA GLY A 204 1.48 1.31 7.74
C GLY A 204 1.30 1.37 6.22
N SER A 205 0.51 0.47 5.62
CA SER A 205 0.06 0.63 4.23
C SER A 205 -1.30 1.31 4.17
N PHE A 206 -1.49 2.16 3.17
CA PHE A 206 -2.70 2.94 2.96
C PHE A 206 -3.28 2.68 1.58
N THR A 207 -4.61 2.58 1.52
CA THR A 207 -5.34 2.42 0.27
C THR A 207 -6.22 3.64 0.03
N LEU A 208 -6.04 4.24 -1.14
CA LEU A 208 -6.85 5.32 -1.68
C LEU A 208 -7.76 4.73 -2.77
N GLY A 209 -9.05 5.00 -2.70
CA GLY A 209 -10.01 4.68 -3.76
C GLY A 209 -10.42 5.95 -4.49
N PHE A 210 -10.48 5.86 -5.82
CA PHE A 210 -10.85 6.98 -6.68
C PHE A 210 -11.98 6.58 -7.63
N ASP A 211 -12.87 7.53 -7.87
CA ASP A 211 -13.95 7.38 -8.84
C ASP A 211 -13.44 7.46 -10.27
N ASN A 212 -14.30 7.09 -11.22
CA ASN A 212 -13.95 7.03 -12.64
C ASN A 212 -13.48 8.39 -13.18
N THR A 213 -13.99 9.50 -12.66
CA THR A 213 -13.61 10.85 -13.10
C THR A 213 -12.15 11.19 -12.80
N ALA A 214 -11.57 10.61 -11.74
CA ALA A 214 -10.23 10.96 -11.28
C ALA A 214 -9.13 10.59 -12.28
N ILE A 215 -9.33 9.56 -13.11
CA ILE A 215 -8.31 9.11 -14.06
C ILE A 215 -8.07 10.11 -15.20
N GLY A 216 -9.09 10.91 -15.55
CA GLY A 216 -8.98 11.97 -16.56
C GLY A 216 -8.28 13.23 -16.05
N LEU A 217 -8.03 13.34 -14.74
CA LEU A 217 -7.35 14.49 -14.13
C LEU A 217 -5.82 14.38 -14.19
N PHE A 218 -5.29 13.20 -14.58
CA PHE A 218 -3.85 13.05 -14.82
C PHE A 218 -3.44 13.81 -16.07
N PRO A 219 -2.32 14.56 -16.04
CA PRO A 219 -1.89 15.38 -17.17
C PRO A 219 -1.59 14.54 -18.42
N GLU A 220 -1.15 13.30 -18.28
CA GLU A 220 -0.90 12.39 -19.41
C GLU A 220 -2.18 11.88 -20.07
N MET A 221 -3.27 11.81 -19.33
CA MET A 221 -4.56 11.31 -19.80
C MET A 221 -5.47 12.41 -20.32
N GLU A 222 -5.35 13.64 -19.82
CA GLU A 222 -6.21 14.78 -20.17
C GLU A 222 -6.29 14.97 -21.70
N MET A 223 -5.16 14.84 -22.42
CA MET A 223 -5.11 14.99 -23.88
C MET A 223 -5.72 13.82 -24.66
N VAL A 224 -5.65 12.60 -24.11
CA VAL A 224 -6.04 11.35 -24.80
C VAL A 224 -7.39 10.83 -24.31
N TYR A 225 -8.05 11.57 -23.41
CA TYR A 225 -9.25 11.15 -22.70
C TYR A 225 -10.38 10.72 -23.65
N ASP A 226 -10.60 11.49 -24.71
CA ASP A 226 -11.67 11.23 -25.69
C ASP A 226 -11.45 9.95 -26.51
N MET A 227 -10.21 9.44 -26.59
CA MET A 227 -9.92 8.18 -27.29
C MET A 227 -10.27 6.95 -26.47
N PHE A 228 -10.53 7.08 -25.18
CA PHE A 228 -10.85 5.97 -24.29
C PHE A 228 -12.36 5.83 -24.09
N PRO A 229 -13.00 4.77 -24.64
CA PRO A 229 -14.45 4.63 -24.60
C PRO A 229 -15.00 4.28 -23.22
N LEU A 230 -14.16 3.72 -22.34
CA LEU A 230 -14.56 3.35 -20.98
C LEU A 230 -13.50 3.82 -19.98
N VAL A 231 -13.97 4.69 -19.09
CA VAL A 231 -13.20 5.30 -18.01
C VAL A 231 -13.60 4.60 -16.72
N THR A 232 -12.63 3.97 -16.06
CA THR A 232 -12.83 3.14 -14.87
C THR A 232 -12.17 3.76 -13.65
N GLY A 233 -12.80 3.60 -12.49
CA GLY A 233 -12.24 3.97 -11.20
C GLY A 233 -11.04 3.08 -10.87
N PHE A 234 -10.16 3.62 -10.05
CA PHE A 234 -8.91 2.96 -9.69
C PHE A 234 -8.65 3.11 -8.19
N ALA A 235 -7.80 2.26 -7.67
CA ALA A 235 -7.35 2.38 -6.31
C ALA A 235 -5.82 2.27 -6.24
N VAL A 236 -5.25 3.07 -5.35
CA VAL A 236 -3.82 3.23 -5.15
C VAL A 236 -3.49 2.70 -3.77
N ASN A 237 -2.67 1.66 -3.72
CA ASN A 237 -2.13 1.13 -2.48
C ASN A 237 -0.70 1.67 -2.32
N ILE A 238 -0.47 2.44 -1.27
CA ILE A 238 0.83 2.94 -0.89
C ILE A 238 1.34 2.05 0.24
N SER A 239 2.37 1.25 -0.05
CA SER A 239 3.03 0.41 0.94
C SER A 239 4.27 1.13 1.46
N THR A 240 4.39 1.21 2.78
CA THR A 240 5.50 1.87 3.46
C THR A 240 6.27 0.86 4.32
N THR A 241 7.48 1.21 4.72
CA THR A 241 8.28 0.42 5.66
C THR A 241 7.99 0.72 7.13
N ALA A 242 7.03 1.61 7.42
CA ALA A 242 6.80 2.15 8.75
C ALA A 242 6.35 1.12 9.81
N GLY A 243 5.77 -0.02 9.40
CA GLY A 243 5.31 -1.09 10.29
C GLY A 243 4.07 -0.74 11.14
N ARG A 244 3.67 0.54 11.20
CA ARG A 244 2.55 1.04 12.00
C ARG A 244 1.82 2.18 11.30
N ASN A 245 0.49 2.21 11.46
CA ASN A 245 -0.35 3.28 10.89
C ASN A 245 0.03 4.71 11.34
N PRO A 246 0.44 4.99 12.60
CA PRO A 246 0.80 6.36 12.98
C PRO A 246 2.05 6.87 12.25
N ALA A 247 3.09 6.02 12.14
CA ALA A 247 4.33 6.40 11.47
C ALA A 247 4.13 6.51 9.95
N GLY A 248 3.33 5.60 9.37
CA GLY A 248 2.96 5.69 7.96
C GLY A 248 2.10 6.93 7.64
N ARG A 249 1.16 7.32 8.52
CA ARG A 249 0.40 8.57 8.37
C ARG A 249 1.30 9.79 8.40
N LEU A 250 2.24 9.82 9.33
CA LEU A 250 3.18 10.93 9.49
C LEU A 250 4.08 11.05 8.24
N LEU A 251 4.59 9.93 7.72
CA LEU A 251 5.31 9.89 6.44
C LEU A 251 4.47 10.44 5.28
N LEU A 252 3.25 9.94 5.10
CA LEU A 252 2.37 10.39 4.01
C LEU A 252 1.95 11.85 4.16
N SER A 253 1.75 12.32 5.38
CA SER A 253 1.47 13.73 5.66
C SER A 253 2.66 14.62 5.29
N GLY A 254 3.90 14.17 5.52
CA GLY A 254 5.10 14.85 5.06
C GLY A 254 5.23 14.89 3.52
N LEU A 255 4.67 13.88 2.84
CA LEU A 255 4.55 13.83 1.38
C LEU A 255 3.29 14.55 0.84
N ASN A 256 2.73 15.47 1.62
CA ASN A 256 1.56 16.29 1.27
C ASN A 256 0.26 15.52 1.00
N VAL A 257 0.15 14.27 1.42
CA VAL A 257 -1.13 13.54 1.33
C VAL A 257 -2.10 14.08 2.39
N PRO A 258 -3.28 14.59 2.00
CA PRO A 258 -4.21 15.19 2.93
C PRO A 258 -4.92 14.14 3.78
N PHE A 259 -4.99 14.38 5.09
CA PHE A 259 -5.75 13.58 6.03
C PHE A 259 -6.91 14.39 6.63
N LEU A 260 -8.09 13.78 6.61
CA LEU A 260 -9.30 14.27 7.25
C LEU A 260 -9.20 14.14 8.75
N HIS A 261 -9.06 15.28 9.42
CA HIS A 261 -9.27 15.35 10.86
C HIS A 261 -10.75 15.07 11.14
N ALA A 262 -11.04 14.01 11.89
CA ALA A 262 -12.39 13.80 12.38
C ALA A 262 -12.75 14.97 13.29
N ARG A 263 -13.56 15.92 12.80
CA ARG A 263 -14.25 16.85 13.71
C ARG A 263 -15.16 15.98 14.56
N LYS A 264 -14.87 15.88 15.85
CA LYS A 264 -15.90 15.49 16.80
C LYS A 264 -16.97 16.56 16.71
N VAL A 265 -18.10 16.25 16.09
CA VAL A 265 -19.31 17.02 16.29
C VAL A 265 -19.55 16.93 17.79
N LYS A 266 -19.40 18.05 18.51
CA LYS A 266 -19.92 18.13 19.86
C LYS A 266 -21.42 17.99 19.69
N ASP A 267 -22.00 16.93 20.24
CA ASP A 267 -23.44 16.80 20.31
C ASP A 267 -23.97 18.01 21.10
N GLU A 268 -24.47 19.01 20.39
CA GLU A 268 -25.23 20.14 20.96
C GLU A 268 -26.64 19.65 21.31
N SER A 269 -26.71 18.61 22.14
CA SER A 269 -27.94 18.12 22.79
C SER A 269 -27.95 18.55 24.26
N PHE A 270 -27.65 19.83 24.50
CA PHE A 270 -27.88 20.52 25.76
C PHE A 270 -28.31 21.96 25.45
N MET A 271 -29.53 22.11 24.97
CA MET A 271 -30.40 23.28 25.15
C MET A 271 -31.68 23.03 24.34
N LEU A 272 -32.65 22.36 24.97
CA LEU A 272 -34.09 22.64 24.93
C LEU A 272 -34.75 21.83 26.06
#